data_AF-A0A960ZPG1-F1
#
_entry.id   AF-A0A960ZPG1-F1
#
_cell.length_a   1.000
_cell.length_b   1.000
_cell.length_c   1.000
_cell.angle_alpha   90.00
_cell.angle_beta   90.00
_cell.angle_gamma   90.00
#
_symmetry.space_group_name_H-M   'P 1'
#
loop_
_entity.id
_entity.type
_entity.pdbx_description
1 polymer ?
#
loop_
_entity_poly.entity_id
_entity_poly.type
_entity_poly.pdbx_seq_one_letter_code
_entity_poly.pdbx_strand_id
1 'polypeptide(L)'
;LTGGTEGGIGTLTFSGNLTTDSGSTWLIDLVQDVNGSSDLIDVNGTLLDLGGASLSLMTSGSYTLGNSYTIATFNSLAGTFNGLSEGAIISGYQINYGTATAGAITLTAVPEPGTLGLLGLALGGFFFRRIRRRKSVEGMIAEAEDRD
;
A
#
# COMPACT_ATOMS: atom_id res chain seq x y z
N LEU A 1 -18.72 9.95 -22.58
CA LEU A 1 -17.97 9.24 -21.51
C LEU A 1 -18.99 8.49 -20.69
N THR A 2 -19.17 7.20 -20.94
CA THR A 2 -19.98 6.34 -20.08
C THR A 2 -19.06 5.97 -18.93
N GLY A 3 -19.30 6.57 -17.75
CA GLY A 3 -18.58 6.17 -16.53
C GLY A 3 -18.86 4.71 -16.24
N GLY A 4 -17.84 3.98 -15.76
CA GLY A 4 -18.00 2.62 -15.27
C GLY A 4 -19.11 2.55 -14.24
N THR A 5 -19.95 1.52 -14.33
CA THR A 5 -20.93 1.19 -13.30
C THR A 5 -20.22 0.73 -12.04
N GLU A 6 -20.68 1.18 -10.87
CA GLU A 6 -20.26 0.69 -9.55
C GLU A 6 -20.15 -0.85 -9.56
N GLY A 7 -18.93 -1.37 -9.32
CA GLY A 7 -18.70 -2.80 -9.11
C GLY A 7 -18.15 -3.60 -10.30
N GLY A 8 -17.62 -2.95 -11.35
CA GLY A 8 -16.96 -3.64 -12.45
C GLY A 8 -15.62 -3.00 -12.83
N ILE A 9 -14.56 -3.82 -12.89
CA ILE A 9 -13.24 -3.40 -13.37
C ILE A 9 -13.35 -2.96 -14.85
N GLY A 10 -12.87 -1.76 -15.15
CA GLY A 10 -12.91 -1.17 -16.48
C GLY A 10 -11.64 -0.44 -16.91
N THR A 11 -11.55 -0.17 -18.21
CA THR A 11 -10.51 0.69 -18.77
C THR A 11 -11.13 1.95 -19.35
N LEU A 12 -10.63 3.11 -18.93
CA LEU A 12 -10.96 4.40 -19.53
C LEU A 12 -9.77 4.89 -20.35
N THR A 13 -9.93 4.94 -21.68
CA THR A 13 -8.88 5.35 -22.59
C THR A 13 -9.02 6.81 -23.02
N PHE A 14 -7.92 7.55 -22.92
CA PHE A 14 -7.75 8.90 -23.46
C PHE A 14 -6.80 8.85 -24.65
N SER A 15 -7.28 9.27 -25.84
CA SER A 15 -6.44 9.37 -27.03
C SER A 15 -5.51 10.59 -27.02
N GLY A 16 -5.80 11.57 -26.18
CA GLY A 16 -4.99 12.77 -25.97
C GLY A 16 -4.36 12.80 -24.58
N ASN A 17 -3.84 13.97 -24.23
CA ASN A 17 -3.30 14.20 -22.88
C ASN A 17 -4.42 14.19 -21.85
N LEU A 18 -4.07 13.86 -20.62
CA LEU A 18 -4.94 13.98 -19.46
C LEU A 18 -4.26 14.88 -18.43
N THR A 19 -4.91 15.98 -18.08
CA THR A 19 -4.54 16.82 -16.93
C THR A 19 -5.68 16.76 -15.94
N THR A 20 -5.36 16.42 -14.71
CA THR A 20 -6.34 16.43 -13.61
C THR A 20 -6.17 17.71 -12.81
N ASP A 21 -7.28 18.26 -12.30
CA ASP A 21 -7.26 19.49 -11.51
C ASP A 21 -6.97 19.19 -10.03
N SER A 22 -6.30 20.12 -9.35
CA SER A 22 -6.16 20.03 -7.89
C SER A 22 -7.54 20.02 -7.22
N GLY A 23 -7.72 19.12 -6.25
CA GLY A 23 -9.01 18.91 -5.58
C GLY A 23 -9.98 18.00 -6.34
N SER A 24 -9.67 17.59 -7.57
CA SER A 24 -10.38 16.48 -8.22
C SER A 24 -10.07 15.15 -7.53
N THR A 25 -10.95 14.16 -7.71
CA THR A 25 -10.78 12.81 -7.17
C THR A 25 -10.66 11.81 -8.30
N TRP A 26 -9.61 11.00 -8.25
CA TRP A 26 -9.43 9.83 -9.07
C TRP A 26 -9.88 8.62 -8.27
N LEU A 27 -11.02 8.03 -8.66
CA LEU A 27 -11.57 6.83 -8.05
C LEU A 27 -11.13 5.59 -8.84
N ILE A 28 -10.67 4.56 -8.14
CA ILE A 28 -10.23 3.28 -8.72
C ILE A 28 -10.86 2.12 -7.94
N ASP A 29 -11.49 1.18 -8.64
CA ASP A 29 -11.89 -0.11 -8.10
C ASP A 29 -10.73 -1.13 -8.13
N LEU A 30 -10.53 -1.86 -7.03
CA LEU A 30 -9.59 -2.98 -6.89
C LEU A 30 -10.31 -4.26 -6.43
N VAL A 31 -9.99 -5.40 -7.05
CA VAL A 31 -10.38 -6.73 -6.54
C VAL A 31 -9.18 -7.33 -5.81
N GLN A 32 -9.21 -7.26 -4.48
CA GLN A 32 -8.03 -7.43 -3.63
C GLN A 32 -7.46 -8.87 -3.60
N ASP A 33 -8.29 -9.86 -3.90
CA ASP A 33 -7.91 -11.27 -3.96
C ASP A 33 -7.56 -11.76 -5.38
N VAL A 34 -7.61 -10.87 -6.37
CA VAL A 34 -7.22 -11.17 -7.77
C VAL A 34 -6.11 -10.22 -8.20
N ASN A 35 -4.88 -10.74 -8.32
CA ASN A 35 -3.72 -9.94 -8.70
C ASN A 35 -3.93 -9.26 -10.07
N GLY A 36 -3.62 -7.96 -10.18
CA GLY A 36 -3.77 -7.17 -11.40
C GLY A 36 -5.21 -6.78 -11.75
N SER A 37 -6.21 -7.13 -10.93
CA SER A 37 -7.61 -6.79 -11.20
C SER A 37 -7.96 -5.43 -10.62
N SER A 38 -7.85 -4.39 -11.44
CA SER A 38 -8.12 -2.99 -11.09
C SER A 38 -8.64 -2.20 -12.27
N ASP A 39 -9.37 -1.11 -11.98
CA ASP A 39 -9.62 -0.09 -12.99
C ASP A 39 -8.31 0.45 -13.57
N LEU A 40 -8.36 0.82 -14.84
CA LEU A 40 -7.21 1.34 -15.57
C LEU A 40 -7.58 2.64 -16.30
N ILE A 41 -6.81 3.69 -16.08
CA ILE A 41 -6.80 4.84 -16.99
C ILE A 41 -5.64 4.69 -17.97
N ASP A 42 -5.97 4.57 -19.26
CA ASP A 42 -4.99 4.44 -20.33
C ASP A 42 -4.84 5.75 -21.09
N VAL A 43 -3.69 6.43 -20.94
CA VAL A 43 -3.41 7.73 -21.57
C VAL A 43 -2.46 7.54 -22.74
N ASN A 44 -3.02 7.54 -23.95
CA ASN A 44 -2.27 7.41 -25.20
C ASN A 44 -1.73 8.76 -25.73
N GLY A 45 -2.07 9.87 -25.06
CA GLY A 45 -1.44 11.17 -25.30
C GLY A 45 0.03 11.22 -24.91
N THR A 46 0.66 12.37 -25.11
CA THR A 46 2.06 12.58 -24.71
C THR A 46 2.23 12.73 -23.21
N LEU A 47 1.22 13.24 -22.50
CA LEU A 47 1.33 13.59 -21.08
C LEU A 47 0.09 13.16 -20.27
N LEU A 48 0.37 12.52 -19.14
CA LEU A 48 -0.50 12.45 -17.97
C LEU A 48 0.04 13.43 -16.91
N ASP A 49 -0.73 14.46 -16.57
CA ASP A 49 -0.45 15.39 -15.48
C ASP A 49 -1.45 15.19 -14.34
N LEU A 50 -0.92 14.76 -13.19
CA LEU A 50 -1.74 14.45 -12.01
C LEU A 50 -2.17 15.68 -11.23
N GLY A 51 -1.66 16.89 -11.51
CA GLY A 51 -2.16 18.17 -10.99
C GLY A 51 -2.46 18.28 -9.48
N GLY A 52 -2.01 17.35 -8.65
CA GLY A 52 -2.42 17.22 -7.26
C GLY A 52 -3.86 16.72 -7.04
N ALA A 53 -4.40 15.86 -7.92
CA ALA A 53 -5.64 15.14 -7.67
C ALA A 53 -5.52 14.20 -6.46
N SER A 54 -6.64 13.91 -5.79
CA SER A 54 -6.68 12.93 -4.69
C SER A 54 -6.99 11.54 -5.23
N LEU A 55 -6.29 10.51 -4.76
CA LEU A 55 -6.57 9.11 -5.10
C LEU A 55 -7.51 8.49 -4.06
N SER A 56 -8.61 7.89 -4.52
CA SER A 56 -9.58 7.16 -3.68
C SER A 56 -9.71 5.73 -4.17
N LEU A 57 -9.52 4.77 -3.26
CA LEU A 57 -9.61 3.34 -3.57
C LEU A 57 -10.93 2.77 -3.09
N MET A 58 -11.64 2.13 -4.00
CA MET A 58 -12.78 1.28 -3.73
C MET A 58 -12.30 -0.16 -3.82
N THR A 59 -12.53 -0.96 -2.78
CA THR A 59 -11.96 -2.31 -2.73
C THR A 59 -13.04 -3.36 -2.51
N SER A 60 -12.86 -4.50 -3.17
CA SER A 60 -13.67 -5.71 -3.02
C SER A 60 -12.77 -6.93 -2.82
N GLY A 61 -13.32 -8.06 -2.41
CA GLY A 61 -12.51 -9.27 -2.13
C GLY A 61 -11.65 -9.14 -0.88
N SER A 62 -10.85 -10.17 -0.61
CA SER A 62 -9.96 -10.23 0.57
C SER A 62 -8.57 -9.67 0.28
N TYR A 63 -8.05 -8.83 1.19
CA TYR A 63 -6.70 -8.29 1.09
C TYR A 63 -5.65 -9.41 0.96
N THR A 64 -4.87 -9.37 -0.13
CA THR A 64 -3.82 -10.36 -0.41
C THR A 64 -2.48 -9.67 -0.55
N LEU A 65 -1.57 -9.94 0.40
CA LEU A 65 -0.24 -9.35 0.46
C LEU A 65 0.55 -9.63 -0.84
N GLY A 66 1.22 -8.60 -1.36
CA GLY A 66 2.05 -8.71 -2.56
C GLY A 66 1.29 -8.63 -3.88
N ASN A 67 -0.05 -8.64 -3.87
CA ASN A 67 -0.81 -8.32 -5.09
C ASN A 67 -0.50 -6.90 -5.54
N SER A 68 -0.40 -6.72 -6.86
CA SER A 68 -0.03 -5.48 -7.53
C SER A 68 -1.06 -5.14 -8.60
N TYR A 69 -1.39 -3.86 -8.71
CA TYR A 69 -2.49 -3.35 -9.51
C TYR A 69 -2.01 -2.17 -10.36
N THR A 70 -2.17 -2.25 -11.68
CA THR A 70 -1.85 -1.15 -12.58
C THR A 70 -3.08 -0.27 -12.75
N ILE A 71 -2.98 0.99 -12.31
CA ILE A 71 -4.12 1.92 -12.29
C ILE A 71 -4.03 3.01 -13.36
N ALA A 72 -2.84 3.21 -13.94
CA ALA A 72 -2.66 4.08 -15.09
C ALA A 72 -1.50 3.64 -15.98
N THR A 73 -1.63 3.87 -17.29
CA THR A 73 -0.56 3.77 -18.29
C THR A 73 -0.41 5.11 -19.01
N PHE A 74 0.84 5.50 -19.32
CA PHE A 74 1.12 6.81 -19.90
C PHE A 74 2.44 6.84 -20.68
N ASN A 75 2.59 7.81 -21.60
CA ASN A 75 3.84 8.08 -22.29
C ASN A 75 4.79 8.99 -21.52
N SER A 76 4.27 10.00 -20.82
CA SER A 76 5.03 10.81 -19.87
C SER A 76 4.15 11.18 -18.68
N LEU A 77 4.77 11.29 -17.49
CA LEU A 77 4.10 11.65 -16.25
C LEU A 77 4.64 12.96 -15.68
N ALA A 78 3.73 13.84 -15.29
CA ALA A 78 4.02 15.00 -14.46
C ALA A 78 3.20 14.96 -13.16
N GLY A 79 3.85 15.41 -12.08
CA GLY A 79 3.22 15.52 -10.77
C GLY A 79 3.05 14.18 -10.05
N THR A 80 2.33 14.24 -8.93
CA THR A 80 1.93 13.10 -8.09
C THR A 80 0.51 13.34 -7.61
N PHE A 81 -0.18 12.30 -7.15
CA PHE A 81 -1.40 12.48 -6.37
C PHE A 81 -1.10 13.27 -5.09
N ASN A 82 -2.09 14.04 -4.62
CA ASN A 82 -1.94 14.91 -3.45
C ASN A 82 -1.49 14.11 -2.21
N GLY A 83 -0.34 14.49 -1.65
CA GLY A 83 0.21 13.87 -0.44
C GLY A 83 0.77 12.45 -0.65
N LEU A 84 0.82 11.95 -1.88
CA LEU A 84 1.30 10.60 -2.21
C LEU A 84 2.55 10.68 -3.07
N SER A 85 3.71 10.96 -2.46
CA SER A 85 5.00 10.83 -3.17
C SER A 85 5.29 9.38 -3.57
N GLU A 86 6.31 9.15 -4.40
CA GLU A 86 6.80 7.80 -4.71
C GLU A 86 7.02 7.00 -3.43
N GLY A 87 6.48 5.77 -3.39
CA GLY A 87 6.56 4.88 -2.22
C GLY A 87 5.64 5.23 -1.05
N ALA A 88 4.78 6.24 -1.15
CA ALA A 88 3.77 6.52 -0.14
C ALA A 88 2.79 5.35 0.01
N ILE A 89 2.24 5.17 1.21
CA ILE A 89 1.26 4.11 1.50
C ILE A 89 -0.12 4.74 1.67
N ILE A 90 -1.10 4.23 0.92
CA ILE A 90 -2.50 4.58 1.02
C ILE A 90 -3.33 3.30 1.20
N SER A 91 -4.10 3.23 2.28
CA SER A 91 -5.00 2.10 2.57
C SER A 91 -4.33 0.71 2.49
N GLY A 92 -3.06 0.59 2.89
CA GLY A 92 -2.29 -0.66 2.83
C GLY A 92 -1.57 -0.92 1.51
N TYR A 93 -1.68 -0.02 0.53
CA TYR A 93 -1.01 -0.13 -0.77
C TYR A 93 0.10 0.89 -0.89
N GLN A 94 1.29 0.42 -1.27
CA GLN A 94 2.39 1.30 -1.66
C GLN A 94 2.24 1.73 -3.11
N ILE A 95 2.27 3.03 -3.37
CA ILE A 95 2.23 3.59 -4.72
C ILE A 95 3.62 3.60 -5.36
N ASN A 96 3.65 3.28 -6.65
CA ASN A 96 4.83 3.40 -7.49
C ASN A 96 4.42 4.05 -8.82
N TYR A 97 5.01 5.19 -9.15
CA TYR A 97 4.71 5.95 -10.36
C TYR A 97 5.49 5.46 -11.60
N GLY A 98 6.31 4.42 -11.44
CA GLY A 98 7.13 3.86 -12.49
C GLY A 98 8.23 4.81 -12.95
N THR A 99 8.60 4.68 -14.23
CA THR A 99 9.47 5.65 -14.90
C THR A 99 8.63 6.81 -15.42
N ALA A 100 9.18 8.03 -15.38
CA ALA A 100 8.49 9.23 -15.88
C ALA A 100 8.19 9.19 -17.40
N THR A 101 8.69 8.20 -18.14
CA THR A 101 8.46 7.97 -19.56
C THR A 101 8.06 6.52 -19.84
N ALA A 102 7.06 6.32 -20.70
CA ALA A 102 6.48 5.02 -21.07
C ALA A 102 6.22 4.13 -19.83
N GLY A 103 5.59 4.72 -18.82
CA GLY A 103 5.47 4.15 -17.49
C GLY A 103 4.06 3.69 -17.17
N ALA A 104 3.93 3.13 -15.99
CA ALA A 104 2.67 2.74 -15.40
C ALA A 104 2.66 3.11 -13.91
N ILE A 105 1.50 3.59 -13.43
CA ILE A 105 1.29 3.78 -12.00
C ILE A 105 0.76 2.47 -11.44
N THR A 106 1.41 1.95 -10.41
CA THR A 106 1.04 0.70 -9.75
C THR A 106 0.82 0.89 -8.25
N LEU A 107 -0.09 0.07 -7.69
CA LEU A 107 -0.35 -0.04 -6.27
C LEU A 107 0.00 -1.47 -5.84
N THR A 108 0.87 -1.63 -4.85
CA THR A 108 1.25 -2.96 -4.35
C THR A 108 0.86 -3.12 -2.89
N ALA A 109 0.13 -4.19 -2.58
CA ALA A 109 -0.27 -4.55 -1.22
C ALA A 109 0.97 -4.81 -0.35
N VAL A 110 1.15 -4.02 0.70
CA VAL A 110 2.26 -4.14 1.67
C VAL A 110 1.80 -4.65 3.04
N PRO A 111 2.69 -5.17 3.89
CA PRO A 111 2.30 -5.60 5.23
C PRO A 111 1.72 -4.42 6.01
N GLU A 112 0.66 -4.67 6.78
CA GLU A 112 0.12 -3.63 7.65
C GLU A 112 1.19 -3.15 8.64
N PRO A 113 1.36 -1.84 8.86
CA PRO A 113 2.36 -1.32 9.81
C PRO A 113 2.20 -1.91 11.22
N GLY A 114 0.98 -2.25 11.61
CA GLY A 114 0.66 -2.87 12.90
C GLY A 114 1.23 -4.27 13.08
N THR A 115 1.30 -5.09 12.01
CA THR A 115 1.81 -6.47 12.10
C THR A 115 3.27 -6.52 12.53
N LEU A 116 4.11 -5.61 12.03
CA LEU A 116 5.51 -5.53 12.44
C LEU A 116 5.66 -5.04 13.88
N GLY A 117 4.85 -4.07 14.29
CA GLY A 117 4.81 -3.59 15.67
C GLY A 117 4.42 -4.69 16.66
N LEU A 118 3.36 -5.45 16.34
CA LEU A 118 2.91 -6.57 17.16
C LEU A 118 3.94 -7.69 17.22
N LEU A 119 4.61 -8.02 16.12
CA LEU A 119 5.70 -8.99 16.11
C LEU A 119 6.84 -8.52 17.01
N GLY A 120 7.22 -7.25 16.93
CA GLY A 120 8.23 -6.64 17.79
C GLY A 120 7.86 -6.75 19.28
N LEU A 121 6.61 -6.46 19.64
CA LEU A 121 6.11 -6.59 21.01
C LEU A 121 6.06 -8.05 21.48
N ALA A 122 5.65 -8.98 20.62
CA ALA A 122 5.61 -10.41 20.94
C ALA A 122 7.02 -10.95 21.21
N LEU A 123 7.98 -10.63 20.34
CA LEU A 123 9.38 -11.02 20.51
C LEU A 123 9.98 -10.35 21.75
N GLY A 124 9.77 -9.04 21.93
CA GLY A 124 10.21 -8.31 23.13
C GLY A 124 9.68 -8.93 24.43
N GLY A 125 8.37 -9.20 24.48
CA GLY A 125 7.72 -9.85 25.63
C GLY A 125 8.29 -11.23 25.93
N PHE A 126 8.60 -12.03 24.90
CA PHE A 126 9.22 -13.34 25.05
C PHE A 126 10.62 -13.24 25.67
N PHE A 127 11.47 -12.32 25.18
CA PHE A 127 12.81 -12.10 25.74
C PHE A 127 12.76 -11.57 27.18
N PHE A 128 11.88 -10.60 27.48
CA PHE A 128 11.70 -10.08 28.84
C PHE A 128 11.24 -11.16 29.83
N ARG A 129 10.31 -12.03 29.41
CA ARG A 129 9.86 -13.16 30.23
C ARG A 129 11.00 -14.13 30.53
N ARG A 130 11.87 -14.40 29.56
CA ARG A 130 13.04 -15.29 29.74
C ARG A 130 14.05 -14.72 30.73
N ILE A 131 14.31 -13.41 30.68
CA ILE A 131 15.23 -12.74 31.61
C ILE A 131 14.68 -12.78 33.05
N ARG A 132 13.38 -12.50 33.25
CA ARG A 132 12.76 -12.56 34.59
C ARG A 132 12.84 -13.95 35.22
N ARG A 133 12.70 -15.02 34.43
CA ARG A 133 12.78 -16.40 34.94
C ARG A 133 14.18 -16.79 35.44
N ARG A 134 15.26 -16.27 34.85
CA ARG A 134 16.63 -16.59 35.28
C ARG A 134 16.98 -15.99 36.65
N LYS A 135 16.58 -14.74 36.89
CA LYS A 135 16.80 -14.06 38.18
C LYS A 135 16.08 -14.75 39.35
N SER A 136 14.93 -15.37 39.09
CA SER A 136 14.19 -16.12 40.12
C SER A 136 14.88 -17.43 40.52
N VAL A 137 15.62 -18.06 39.62
CA VAL A 137 16.32 -19.33 39.90
C VAL A 137 17.62 -19.07 40.67
N GLU A 138 18.36 -18.03 40.30
CA GLU A 138 19.58 -17.62 41.02
C GLU A 138 19.27 -17.20 42.48
N GLY A 139 18.18 -16.49 42.72
CA GLY A 139 17.74 -16.16 44.08
C GLY A 139 17.31 -17.38 44.91
N MET A 140 16.72 -18.40 44.29
CA MET A 140 16.33 -19.63 44.99
C MET A 140 17.52 -20.53 45.35
N ILE A 141 18.59 -20.51 44.54
CA ILE A 141 19.82 -21.27 44.84
C ILE A 141 20.60 -20.59 45.98
N ALA A 142 20.73 -19.26 45.96
CA ALA A 142 21.44 -18.52 47.00
C ALA A 142 20.80 -18.65 48.40
N GLU A 143 19.47 -18.74 48.50
CA GLU A 143 18.79 -18.94 49.79
C GLU A 143 18.81 -20.40 50.28
N ALA A 144 19.06 -21.37 49.39
CA ALA A 144 19.25 -22.76 49.78
C ALA A 144 20.66 -23.01 50.35
N GLU A 145 21.67 -22.27 49.90
CA GLU A 145 23.07 -22.40 50.34
C GLU A 145 23.34 -21.72 51.70
N ASP A 146 22.52 -20.74 52.11
CA ASP A 146 22.63 -20.04 53.41
C ASP A 146 21.94 -20.79 54.58
N ARG A 147 21.34 -21.96 54.32
CA ARG A 147 20.61 -22.77 55.31
C ARG A 147 21.31 -24.06 55.74
N ASP A 148 22.52 -24.31 55.23
CA ASP A 148 23.41 -25.42 55.65
C ASP A 148 24.60 -24.88 56.48
#